data_AF-E7GBV0-F1
#
_entry.id   AF-E7GBV0-F1
#
_cell.length_a   1.000
_cell.length_b   1.000
_cell.length_c   1.000
_cell.angle_alpha   90.00
_cell.angle_beta   90.00
_cell.angle_gamma   90.00
#
_symmetry.space_group_name_H-M   'P 1'
#
loop_
_entity.id
_entity.type
_entity.pdbx_description
1 polymer ?
#
loop_
_entity_poly.entity_id
_entity_poly.type
_entity_poly.pdbx_seq_one_letter_code
_entity_poly.pdbx_strand_id
1 'polypeptide(L)'
;MAASGKKNMFNEATRVQMPAMVHLTRLGYTYFGKITEDMAGTVYDPDTNILINVFKEQFARLNPTHAGEAEQTLKTIYAIL
;
A
#
# COMPACT_ATOMS: atom_id res chain seq x y z
N MET A 1 -26.86 32.51 -17.87
CA MET A 1 -25.38 32.47 -17.75
C MET A 1 -25.04 31.72 -16.47
N ALA A 2 -24.82 30.41 -16.55
CA ALA A 2 -24.44 29.62 -15.38
C ALA A 2 -22.94 29.82 -15.10
N ALA A 3 -22.60 30.37 -13.94
CA ALA A 3 -21.22 30.43 -13.48
C ALA A 3 -20.72 29.00 -13.27
N SER A 4 -19.88 28.53 -14.19
CA SER A 4 -19.21 27.23 -14.13
C SER A 4 -18.44 27.11 -12.81
N GLY A 5 -18.90 26.25 -11.91
CA GLY A 5 -18.25 25.95 -10.64
C GLY A 5 -16.84 25.43 -10.87
N LYS A 6 -15.84 26.28 -10.64
CA LYS A 6 -14.44 25.91 -10.70
C LYS A 6 -14.19 24.89 -9.58
N LYS A 7 -14.13 23.60 -9.91
CA LYS A 7 -13.77 22.52 -8.98
C LYS A 7 -12.47 22.95 -8.29
N ASN A 8 -12.48 23.10 -6.97
CA ASN A 8 -11.34 23.65 -6.25
C ASN A 8 -10.14 22.68 -6.40
N MET A 9 -9.23 23.01 -7.32
CA MET A 9 -8.11 22.14 -7.73
C MET A 9 -7.03 22.02 -6.65
N PHE A 10 -7.11 22.82 -5.58
CA PHE A 10 -6.13 22.89 -4.50
C PHE A 10 -6.70 22.29 -3.21
N ASN A 11 -6.94 20.98 -3.23
CA ASN A 11 -7.43 20.20 -2.09
C ASN A 11 -6.28 19.40 -1.43
N GLU A 12 -6.57 18.68 -0.34
CA GLU A 12 -5.58 17.88 0.39
C GLU A 12 -4.87 16.85 -0.49
N ALA A 13 -5.59 16.21 -1.43
CA ALA A 13 -4.99 15.26 -2.37
C ALA A 13 -3.87 15.94 -3.19
N THR A 14 -4.10 17.14 -3.72
CA THR A 14 -3.12 17.88 -4.51
C THR A 14 -2.06 18.63 -3.70
N ARG A 15 -2.37 19.07 -2.47
CA ARG A 15 -1.48 19.89 -1.62
C ARG A 15 -0.61 19.07 -0.68
N VAL A 16 -1.03 17.86 -0.32
CA VAL A 16 -0.39 17.03 0.70
C VAL A 16 -0.07 15.65 0.14
N GLN A 17 -1.08 14.90 -0.31
CA GLN A 17 -0.90 13.49 -0.65
C GLN A 17 -0.01 13.27 -1.89
N MET A 18 -0.26 14.00 -2.98
CA MET A 18 0.55 13.92 -4.20
C MET A 18 2.00 14.38 -3.97
N PRO A 19 2.27 15.53 -3.32
CA PRO A 19 3.63 15.92 -2.96
C PRO A 19 4.35 14.88 -2.08
N ALA A 20 3.68 14.31 -1.07
CA ALA A 20 4.27 13.29 -0.21
C ALA A 20 4.66 12.04 -1.01
N MET A 21 3.79 11.56 -1.91
CA MET A 21 4.08 10.43 -2.78
C MET A 21 5.28 10.69 -3.70
N VAL A 22 5.35 11.87 -4.33
CA VAL A 22 6.50 12.27 -5.16
C VAL A 22 7.78 12.38 -4.34
N HIS A 23 7.69 12.85 -3.09
CA HIS A 23 8.85 12.93 -2.22
C HIS A 23 9.38 11.55 -1.84
N LEU A 24 8.50 10.62 -1.44
CA LEU A 24 8.88 9.25 -1.10
C LEU A 24 9.50 8.52 -2.30
N THR A 25 8.94 8.68 -3.51
CA THR A 25 9.53 8.06 -4.71
C THR A 25 10.92 8.59 -5.04
N ARG A 26 11.20 9.88 -4.77
CA ARG A 26 12.56 10.44 -4.88
C ARG A 26 13.54 9.88 -3.85
N LEU A 27 13.05 9.44 -2.69
CA LEU A 27 13.86 8.76 -1.66
C LEU A 27 14.09 7.27 -1.97
N GLY A 28 13.58 6.76 -3.09
CA GLY A 28 13.75 5.37 -3.51
C GLY A 28 12.62 4.43 -3.07
N TYR A 29 11.52 4.95 -2.52
CA TYR A 29 10.33 4.13 -2.27
C TYR A 29 9.60 3.84 -3.57
N THR A 30 9.19 2.58 -3.75
CA THR A 30 8.40 2.17 -4.91
C THR A 30 6.93 2.48 -4.68
N TYR A 31 6.31 3.22 -5.60
CA TYR A 31 4.86 3.39 -5.59
C TYR A 31 4.18 2.10 -6.05
N PHE A 32 3.30 1.54 -5.20
CA PHE A 32 2.63 0.28 -5.47
C PHE A 32 1.57 0.38 -6.59
N GLY A 33 0.87 1.52 -6.68
CA GLY A 33 -0.26 1.69 -7.58
C GLY A 33 -1.56 1.99 -6.83
N LYS A 34 -2.66 2.09 -7.59
CA LYS A 34 -4.00 2.25 -7.03
C LYS A 34 -4.51 0.89 -6.53
N ILE A 35 -4.94 0.84 -5.28
CA ILE A 35 -5.62 -0.32 -4.69
C ILE A 35 -7.12 -0.08 -4.75
N THR A 36 -7.87 -1.11 -5.13
CA THR A 36 -9.33 -1.11 -5.20
C THR A 36 -9.89 -2.31 -4.42
N GLU A 37 -11.16 -2.23 -4.01
CA GLU A 37 -11.77 -3.23 -3.12
C GLU A 37 -11.81 -4.65 -3.72
N ASP A 38 -11.88 -4.76 -5.05
CA ASP A 38 -11.81 -6.03 -5.79
C ASP A 38 -10.44 -6.73 -5.68
N MET A 39 -9.42 -6.02 -5.19
CA MET A 39 -8.08 -6.55 -4.94
C MET A 39 -7.93 -7.15 -3.53
N ALA A 40 -8.96 -7.05 -2.68
CA ALA A 40 -8.97 -7.61 -1.34
C ALA A 40 -8.88 -9.14 -1.36
N GLY A 41 -8.10 -9.70 -0.45
CA GLY A 41 -7.86 -11.14 -0.31
C GLY A 41 -6.97 -11.74 -1.41
N THR A 42 -6.60 -10.98 -2.44
CA THR A 42 -5.73 -11.44 -3.53
C THR A 42 -4.41 -10.66 -3.59
N VAL A 43 -4.48 -9.33 -3.56
CA VAL A 43 -3.29 -8.46 -3.62
C VAL A 43 -2.93 -7.95 -2.23
N TYR A 44 -3.95 -7.58 -1.45
CA TYR A 44 -3.79 -7.15 -0.08
C TYR A 44 -4.79 -7.86 0.83
N ASP A 45 -4.43 -8.00 2.09
CA ASP A 45 -5.33 -8.52 3.09
C ASP A 45 -6.24 -7.40 3.63
N PRO A 46 -7.57 -7.55 3.60
CA PRO A 46 -8.50 -6.49 4.02
C PRO A 46 -8.50 -6.19 5.51
N ASP A 47 -8.15 -7.16 6.35
CA ASP A 47 -8.20 -7.01 7.81
C ASP A 47 -6.94 -6.28 8.34
N THR A 48 -5.78 -6.58 7.77
CA THR A 48 -4.46 -6.09 8.20
C THR A 48 -3.88 -4.98 7.30
N ASN A 49 -4.45 -4.75 6.12
CA ASN A 49 -3.92 -3.88 5.07
C ASN A 49 -2.52 -4.27 4.55
N ILE A 50 -2.09 -5.53 4.74
CA ILE A 50 -0.79 -6.01 4.28
C ILE A 50 -0.86 -6.39 2.81
N LEU A 51 0.10 -5.91 2.00
CA LEU A 51 0.31 -6.36 0.62
C LEU A 51 0.93 -7.77 0.62
N ILE A 52 0.13 -8.78 0.30
CA ILE A 52 0.45 -10.19 0.56
C ILE A 52 1.72 -10.62 -0.18
N ASN A 53 1.79 -10.38 -1.49
CA ASN A 53 2.93 -10.81 -2.30
C ASN A 53 4.20 -10.01 -1.97
N VAL A 54 4.06 -8.69 -1.78
CA VAL A 54 5.18 -7.83 -1.38
C VAL A 54 5.75 -8.29 -0.04
N PHE A 55 4.88 -8.58 0.93
CA PHE A 55 5.31 -9.11 2.22
C PHE A 55 6.11 -10.40 2.06
N LYS A 56 5.58 -11.39 1.33
CA LYS A 56 6.25 -12.69 1.14
C LYS A 56 7.61 -12.55 0.48
N GLU A 57 7.70 -11.76 -0.59
CA GLU A 57 8.95 -11.48 -1.31
C GLU A 57 9.98 -10.79 -0.41
N GLN A 58 9.57 -9.73 0.29
CA GLN A 58 10.47 -9.01 1.19
C GLN A 58 10.88 -9.86 2.40
N PHE A 59 9.98 -10.66 2.94
CA PHE A 59 10.26 -11.58 4.03
C PHE A 59 11.33 -12.60 3.64
N ALA A 60 11.19 -13.26 2.49
CA ALA A 60 12.16 -14.22 1.99
C ALA A 60 13.51 -13.56 1.68
N ARG A 61 13.49 -12.35 1.10
CA ARG A 61 14.71 -11.59 0.80
C ARG A 61 15.49 -11.18 2.06
N LEU A 62 14.78 -10.77 3.11
CA LEU A 62 15.39 -10.34 4.37
C LEU A 62 15.76 -11.50 5.28
N ASN A 63 15.07 -12.65 5.14
CA ASN A 63 15.27 -13.83 5.98
C ASN A 63 15.53 -15.09 5.13
N PRO A 64 16.69 -15.19 4.44
CA PRO A 64 16.94 -16.28 3.50
C PRO A 64 16.81 -17.69 4.09
N THR A 65 17.16 -17.86 5.38
CA THR A 65 17.06 -19.15 6.08
C THR A 65 15.65 -19.52 6.54
N HIS A 66 14.73 -18.56 6.53
CA HIS A 66 13.35 -18.73 6.99
C HIS A 66 12.35 -18.46 5.85
N ALA A 67 12.77 -18.46 4.59
CA ALA A 67 11.93 -18.05 3.45
C ALA A 67 10.59 -18.81 3.36
N GLY A 68 10.50 -20.05 3.86
CA GLY A 68 9.27 -20.85 3.91
C GLY A 68 8.27 -20.45 5.00
N GLU A 69 8.61 -19.53 5.90
CA GLU A 69 7.81 -19.20 7.09
C GLU A 69 6.87 -18.01 6.89
N ALA A 70 7.00 -17.28 5.79
CA ALA A 70 6.25 -16.04 5.54
C ALA A 70 4.72 -16.20 5.71
N GLU A 71 4.17 -17.32 5.25
CA GLU A 71 2.74 -17.63 5.37
C GLU A 71 2.31 -17.81 6.83
N GLN A 72 3.13 -18.51 7.62
CA GLN A 72 2.84 -18.74 9.03
C GLN A 72 2.98 -17.44 9.83
N THR A 73 3.97 -16.60 9.50
CA THR A 73 4.12 -15.28 10.10
C THR A 73 2.92 -14.39 9.82
N LEU A 74 2.40 -14.37 8.58
CA LEU A 74 1.17 -13.64 8.27
C LEU A 74 0.02 -14.07 9.17
N LYS A 75 -0.20 -15.38 9.32
CA LYS A 75 -1.24 -15.92 10.22
C LYS A 75 -1.07 -15.48 11.68
N THR A 76 0.17 -15.41 12.16
CA THR A 76 0.46 -14.93 13.52
C THR A 76 0.09 -13.45 13.70
N ILE A 77 0.23 -12.61 12.66
CA ILE A 77 -0.16 -11.19 12.74
C ILE A 77 -1.67 -11.02 12.94
N TYR A 78 -2.51 -11.84 12.29
CA TYR A 78 -3.96 -11.79 12.55
C TYR A 78 -4.31 -12.18 13.99
N ALA A 79 -3.53 -13.06 14.62
CA ALA A 79 -3.83 -13.53 15.97
C ALA A 79 -3.56 -12.48 17.06
N ILE A 80 -2.87 -11.38 16.73
CA ILE A 80 -2.43 -10.35 17.70
C ILE A 80 -3.10 -8.98 17.49
N LEU A 81 -3.94 -8.83 16.46
CA LEU A 81 -4.69 -7.61 16.14
C LEU A 81 -6.17 -7.79 16.50
#